data_AF-A0A0H4A4G9-F1
#
_entry.id   AF-A0A0H4A4G9-F1
#
_cell.length_a   1.000
_cell.length_b   1.000
_cell.length_c   1.000
_cell.angle_alpha   90.00
_cell.angle_beta   90.00
_cell.angle_gamma   90.00
#
_symmetry.space_group_name_H-M   'P 1'
#
loop_
_entity.id
_entity.type
_entity.pdbx_description
1 polymer ?
#
loop_
_entity_poly.entity_id
_entity_poly.type
_entity_poly.pdbx_seq_one_letter_code
_entity_poly.pdbx_strand_id
1 'polypeptide(L)'
;KSAMKSYIQEFSNRPQYLSERLFFERYHGSSAGPILEIGCSVGHHTQFGGDRKIGIDFDFDALAIARGKGFTVAQGDVQRVLPFRDNSFTSIDCQHVIEHVTDPLFLLQESRRVLKPGGR
;
A
#
# COMPACT_ATOMS: atom_id res chain seq x y z
N LYS A 1 -18.43 12.23 -11.03
CA LYS A 1 -18.82 11.38 -9.87
C LYS A 1 -19.37 9.99 -10.28
N SER A 2 -20.00 9.81 -11.46
CA SER A 2 -20.56 8.51 -11.91
C SER A 2 -19.48 7.51 -12.38
N ALA A 3 -18.51 7.91 -13.21
CA ALA A 3 -17.50 6.99 -13.76
C ALA A 3 -16.59 6.33 -12.72
N MET A 4 -16.18 7.06 -11.68
CA MET A 4 -15.29 6.52 -10.62
C MET A 4 -16.00 5.47 -9.75
N LYS A 5 -17.30 5.66 -9.45
CA LYS A 5 -18.08 4.65 -8.72
C LYS A 5 -18.24 3.39 -9.56
N SER A 6 -18.54 3.53 -10.85
CA SER A 6 -18.61 2.40 -11.78
C SER A 6 -17.28 1.67 -11.89
N TYR A 7 -16.16 2.39 -11.99
CA TYR A 7 -14.81 1.80 -12.02
C TYR A 7 -14.48 1.02 -10.74
N ILE A 8 -14.78 1.57 -9.56
CA ILE A 8 -14.57 0.87 -8.28
C ILE A 8 -15.45 -0.39 -8.19
N GLN A 9 -16.71 -0.30 -8.60
CA GLN A 9 -17.64 -1.44 -8.63
C GLN A 9 -17.15 -2.53 -9.59
N GLU A 10 -16.73 -2.14 -10.79
CA GLU A 10 -16.24 -3.03 -11.83
C GLU A 10 -14.91 -3.70 -11.42
N PHE A 11 -14.01 -2.94 -10.79
CA PHE A 11 -12.75 -3.47 -10.25
C PHE A 11 -12.98 -4.46 -9.11
N SER A 12 -13.91 -4.15 -8.18
CA SER A 12 -14.24 -5.03 -7.05
C SER A 12 -14.88 -6.35 -7.49
N ASN A 13 -15.48 -6.39 -8.67
CA ASN A 13 -16.06 -7.59 -9.27
C ASN A 13 -15.05 -8.42 -10.07
N ARG A 14 -13.79 -7.96 -10.20
CA ARG A 14 -12.75 -8.72 -10.89
C ARG A 14 -12.29 -9.88 -10.01
N PRO A 15 -12.07 -11.09 -10.57
CA PRO A 15 -11.53 -12.23 -9.82
C PRO A 15 -10.21 -11.90 -9.09
N GLN A 16 -9.39 -11.02 -9.69
CA GLN A 16 -8.12 -10.56 -9.13
C GLN A 16 -8.30 -9.87 -7.78
N TYR A 17 -9.36 -9.09 -7.61
CA TYR A 17 -9.66 -8.38 -6.37
C TYR A 17 -9.89 -9.35 -5.19
N LEU A 18 -10.57 -10.47 -5.45
CA LEU A 18 -10.75 -11.52 -4.43
C LEU A 18 -9.42 -12.17 -4.07
N SER A 19 -8.57 -12.49 -5.05
CA SER A 19 -7.25 -13.08 -4.77
C SER A 19 -6.34 -12.13 -4.01
N GLU A 20 -6.34 -10.84 -4.35
CA GLU A 20 -5.56 -9.80 -3.67
C GLU A 20 -6.03 -9.62 -2.22
N ARG A 21 -7.36 -9.60 -2.01
CA ARG A 21 -7.93 -9.56 -0.67
C ARG A 21 -7.54 -10.79 0.15
N LEU A 22 -7.63 -12.00 -0.42
CA LEU A 22 -7.23 -13.23 0.27
C LEU A 22 -5.73 -13.26 0.59
N PHE A 23 -4.91 -12.74 -0.33
CA PHE A 23 -3.47 -12.57 -0.08
C PHE A 23 -3.26 -11.63 1.10
N PHE A 24 -3.93 -10.47 1.10
CA PHE A 24 -3.87 -9.53 2.20
C PHE A 24 -4.25 -10.17 3.54
N GLU A 25 -5.40 -10.85 3.61
CA GLU A 25 -5.86 -11.50 4.84
C GLU A 25 -4.86 -12.58 5.32
N ARG A 26 -4.33 -13.38 4.39
CA ARG A 26 -3.38 -14.46 4.71
C ARG A 26 -2.07 -13.96 5.31
N TYR A 27 -1.51 -12.87 4.77
CA TYR A 27 -0.19 -12.40 5.15
C TYR A 27 -0.23 -11.25 6.17
N HIS A 28 -1.23 -10.39 6.09
CA HIS A 28 -1.30 -9.15 6.85
C HIS A 28 -2.50 -9.08 7.81
N GLY A 29 -3.52 -9.93 7.66
CA GLY A 29 -4.75 -9.88 8.46
C GLY A 29 -4.51 -9.94 9.98
N SER A 30 -3.56 -10.79 10.41
CA SER A 30 -3.16 -10.95 11.82
C SER A 30 -2.18 -9.89 12.34
N SER A 31 -1.76 -8.93 11.52
CA SER A 31 -0.83 -7.87 11.93
C SER A 31 -1.45 -6.98 13.00
N ALA A 32 -0.84 -6.95 14.19
CA ALA A 32 -1.35 -6.21 15.35
C ALA A 32 -1.00 -4.69 15.32
N GLY A 33 -0.41 -4.18 14.24
CA GLY A 33 0.08 -2.81 14.16
C GLY A 33 0.04 -2.22 12.75
N PRO A 34 0.73 -1.09 12.53
CA PRO A 34 0.69 -0.35 11.27
C PRO A 34 1.23 -1.17 10.10
N ILE A 35 0.52 -1.13 8.97
CA ILE A 35 0.89 -1.77 7.71
C ILE A 35 1.25 -0.66 6.71
N LEU A 36 2.41 -0.75 6.06
CA LEU A 36 2.75 0.13 4.93
C LEU A 36 2.33 -0.54 3.63
N GLU A 37 1.59 0.16 2.78
CA GLU A 37 1.36 -0.22 1.39
C GLU A 37 2.26 0.61 0.49
N ILE A 38 3.15 -0.06 -0.23
CA ILE A 38 4.04 0.55 -1.23
C ILE A 38 3.30 0.58 -2.58
N GLY A 39 3.16 1.77 -3.17
CA GLY A 39 2.45 1.99 -4.44
C GLY A 39 0.92 1.92 -4.30
N CYS A 40 0.35 2.67 -3.36
CA CYS A 40 -1.07 2.56 -3.04
C CYS A 40 -2.02 3.18 -4.09
N SER A 41 -1.51 4.02 -5.00
CA SER A 41 -2.28 4.76 -6.00
C SER A 41 -3.54 5.39 -5.38
N VAL A 42 -4.72 5.14 -5.96
CA VAL A 42 -6.01 5.65 -5.48
C VAL A 42 -6.61 4.83 -4.31
N GLY A 43 -5.84 3.91 -3.73
CA GLY A 43 -6.19 3.13 -2.53
C GLY A 43 -7.11 1.93 -2.77
N HIS A 44 -6.92 1.19 -3.87
CA HIS A 44 -7.72 -0.02 -4.14
C HIS A 44 -7.47 -1.15 -3.13
N HIS A 45 -6.23 -1.32 -2.68
CA HIS A 45 -5.88 -2.35 -1.68
C HIS A 45 -5.73 -1.76 -0.28
N THR A 46 -5.64 -0.42 -0.16
CA THR A 46 -5.54 0.27 1.13
C THR A 46 -6.75 -0.01 2.02
N GLN A 47 -7.93 -0.11 1.43
CA GLN A 47 -9.16 -0.43 2.14
C GLN A 47 -9.14 -1.78 2.90
N PHE A 48 -8.31 -2.74 2.49
CA PHE A 48 -8.27 -4.06 3.14
C PHE A 48 -7.73 -4.00 4.58
N GLY A 49 -6.86 -3.04 4.88
CA GLY A 49 -6.32 -2.87 6.23
C GLY A 49 -7.03 -1.82 7.09
N GLY A 50 -8.01 -1.10 6.52
CA GLY A 50 -8.68 0.01 7.19
C GLY A 50 -7.69 1.03 7.77
N ASP A 51 -7.95 1.50 8.99
CA ASP A 51 -7.13 2.51 9.66
C ASP A 51 -5.70 2.03 10.01
N ARG A 52 -5.43 0.72 9.93
CA ARG A 52 -4.08 0.19 10.17
C ARG A 52 -3.14 0.38 8.97
N LYS A 53 -3.68 0.61 7.77
CA LYS A 53 -2.89 0.63 6.55
C LYS A 53 -2.61 2.06 6.11
N ILE A 54 -1.33 2.36 5.92
CA ILE A 54 -0.84 3.64 5.42
C ILE A 54 -0.28 3.38 4.03
N GLY A 55 -0.77 4.12 3.03
CA GLY A 55 -0.28 4.00 1.65
C GLY A 55 0.80 5.03 1.32
N ILE A 56 1.78 4.66 0.48
CA ILE A 56 2.72 5.59 -0.15
C ILE A 56 2.68 5.46 -1.67
N ASP A 57 2.68 6.60 -2.36
CA ASP A 57 2.79 6.67 -3.82
C ASP A 57 3.48 7.99 -4.23
N PHE A 58 4.05 8.05 -5.43
CA PHE A 58 4.66 9.29 -5.96
C PHE A 58 3.61 10.17 -6.66
N ASP A 59 2.53 9.55 -7.19
CA ASP A 59 1.47 10.24 -7.94
C ASP A 59 0.58 11.06 -7.00
N PHE A 60 0.75 12.38 -7.06
CA PHE A 60 0.00 13.32 -6.25
C PHE A 60 -1.52 13.26 -6.50
N ASP A 61 -1.95 13.10 -7.75
CA ASP A 61 -3.36 13.11 -8.13
C ASP A 61 -4.06 11.84 -7.65
N ALA A 62 -3.38 10.69 -7.78
CA ALA A 62 -3.87 9.42 -7.23
C ALA A 62 -4.04 9.51 -5.71
N LEU A 63 -3.06 10.09 -5.01
CA LEU A 63 -3.12 10.30 -3.57
C LEU A 63 -4.22 11.27 -3.14
N ALA A 64 -4.51 12.31 -3.93
CA ALA A 64 -5.63 13.20 -3.65
C ALA A 64 -6.97 12.43 -3.66
N ILE A 65 -7.14 11.49 -4.59
CA ILE A 65 -8.31 10.60 -4.64
C ILE A 65 -8.33 9.66 -3.42
N ALA A 66 -7.20 9.05 -3.06
CA ALA A 66 -7.11 8.16 -1.90
C ALA A 66 -7.47 8.88 -0.59
N ARG A 67 -6.96 10.11 -0.39
CA ARG A 67 -7.33 10.97 0.74
C ARG A 67 -8.81 11.31 0.74
N GLY A 68 -9.38 11.60 -0.43
CA GLY A 68 -10.83 11.84 -0.58
C GLY A 68 -11.70 10.64 -0.22
N LYS A 69 -11.14 9.42 -0.24
CA LYS A 69 -11.79 8.19 0.25
C LYS A 69 -11.60 7.95 1.75
N GLY A 70 -10.84 8.80 2.44
CA GLY A 70 -10.55 8.71 3.88
C GLY A 70 -9.30 7.90 4.24
N PHE A 71 -8.47 7.51 3.26
CA PHE A 71 -7.27 6.74 3.54
C PHE A 71 -6.11 7.61 4.06
N THR A 72 -5.32 7.05 4.97
CA THR A 72 -4.07 7.67 5.43
C THR A 72 -2.99 7.38 4.40
N VAL A 73 -2.51 8.43 3.70
CA VAL A 73 -1.51 8.27 2.64
C VAL A 73 -0.42 9.35 2.65
N ALA A 74 0.81 8.93 2.36
CA ALA A 74 1.99 9.76 2.21
C ALA A 74 2.40 9.86 0.74
N GLN A 75 2.93 11.02 0.34
CA GLN A 75 3.59 11.14 -0.96
C GLN A 75 5.06 10.81 -0.82
N GLY A 76 5.59 9.99 -1.73
CA GLY A 76 7.02 9.74 -1.81
C GLY A 76 7.39 8.83 -2.97
N ASP A 77 8.61 9.03 -3.47
CA ASP A 77 9.25 8.17 -4.46
C ASP A 77 9.92 6.99 -3.73
N VAL A 78 9.45 5.78 -4.03
CA VAL A 78 9.94 4.54 -3.39
C VAL A 78 11.37 4.19 -3.81
N GLN A 79 11.92 4.89 -4.81
CA GLN A 79 13.32 4.81 -5.21
C GLN A 79 14.22 5.77 -4.43
N ARG A 80 13.66 6.44 -3.41
CA ARG A 80 14.37 7.29 -2.44
C ARG A 80 14.08 6.82 -1.03
N VAL A 81 14.78 7.42 -0.07
CA VAL A 81 14.57 7.15 1.36
C VAL A 81 13.10 7.42 1.71
N LEU A 82 12.44 6.41 2.25
CA LEU A 82 11.02 6.49 2.60
C LEU A 82 10.83 7.47 3.76
N PRO A 83 9.77 8.31 3.74
CA PRO A 83 9.51 9.35 4.74
C PRO A 83 8.96 8.78 6.07
N PHE A 84 9.51 7.67 6.53
CA PHE A 84 9.13 6.98 7.75
C PHE A 84 10.34 6.68 8.62
N ARG A 85 10.13 6.66 9.93
CA ARG A 85 11.16 6.27 10.90
C ARG A 85 11.45 4.78 10.80
N ASP A 86 12.65 4.38 11.20
CA ASP A 86 13.02 2.98 11.33
C ASP A 86 12.04 2.24 12.25
N ASN A 87 11.77 0.96 11.96
CA ASN A 87 10.93 0.09 12.79
C ASN A 87 9.53 0.67 13.10
N SER A 88 8.90 1.36 12.14
CA SER A 88 7.57 1.96 12.32
C SER A 88 6.42 0.99 12.01
N PHE A 89 6.62 0.06 11.08
CA PHE A 89 5.56 -0.83 10.58
C PHE A 89 5.73 -2.26 11.08
N THR A 90 4.62 -2.94 11.35
CA THR A 90 4.61 -4.38 11.68
C THR A 90 4.52 -5.24 10.42
N SER A 91 4.05 -4.67 9.30
CA SER A 91 4.10 -5.35 8.01
C SER A 91 4.19 -4.39 6.82
N ILE A 92 4.80 -4.86 5.73
CA ILE A 92 4.86 -4.16 4.44
C ILE A 92 4.08 -4.97 3.39
N ASP A 93 3.18 -4.31 2.68
CA ASP A 93 2.45 -4.83 1.54
C ASP A 93 2.96 -4.12 0.27
N CYS A 94 3.51 -4.89 -0.68
CA CYS A 94 4.14 -4.37 -1.89
C CYS A 94 3.65 -5.20 -3.09
N GLN A 95 2.48 -4.86 -3.62
CA GLN A 95 1.88 -5.50 -4.78
C GLN A 95 2.18 -4.68 -6.03
N HIS A 96 2.67 -5.32 -7.10
CA HIS A 96 2.81 -4.68 -8.42
C HIS A 96 3.66 -3.41 -8.49
N VAL A 97 4.69 -3.29 -7.64
CA VAL A 97 5.62 -2.15 -7.63
C VAL A 97 7.05 -2.56 -7.91
N ILE A 98 7.52 -3.64 -7.29
CA ILE A 98 8.94 -4.02 -7.30
C ILE A 98 9.45 -4.35 -8.71
N GLU A 99 8.56 -4.78 -9.61
CA GLU A 99 8.88 -5.03 -11.02
C GLU A 99 9.10 -3.75 -11.85
N HIS A 100 8.71 -2.59 -11.31
CA HIS A 100 8.78 -1.31 -12.00
C HIS A 100 9.88 -0.38 -11.47
N VAL A 101 10.53 -0.72 -10.36
CA VAL A 101 11.62 0.09 -9.79
C VAL A 101 12.96 -0.22 -10.46
N THR A 102 13.83 0.78 -10.58
CA THR A 102 15.15 0.61 -11.18
C THR A 102 16.13 -0.10 -10.25
N ASP A 103 15.96 0.07 -8.93
CA ASP A 103 16.77 -0.58 -7.90
C ASP A 103 15.88 -1.30 -6.88
N PRO A 104 15.49 -2.56 -7.14
CA PRO A 104 14.66 -3.33 -6.22
C PRO A 104 15.40 -3.66 -4.91
N LEU A 105 16.74 -3.73 -4.92
CA LEU A 105 17.50 -3.99 -3.70
C LEU A 105 17.42 -2.80 -2.74
N PHE A 106 17.53 -1.58 -3.27
CA PHE A 106 17.32 -0.37 -2.48
C PHE A 106 15.92 -0.33 -1.86
N LEU A 107 14.87 -0.62 -2.64
CA LEU A 107 13.50 -0.68 -2.11
C LEU A 107 13.36 -1.72 -0.98
N LEU A 108 13.96 -2.90 -1.14
CA LEU A 108 13.94 -3.94 -0.10
C LEU A 108 14.72 -3.50 1.16
N GLN A 109 15.83 -2.79 1.01
CA GLN A 109 16.60 -2.25 2.13
C GLN A 109 15.80 -1.19 2.90
N GLU A 110 15.16 -0.26 2.18
CA GLU A 110 14.30 0.75 2.79
C GLU A 110 13.05 0.13 3.45
N SER A 111 12.44 -0.85 2.79
CA SER A 111 11.33 -1.64 3.37
C SER A 111 11.79 -2.32 4.67
N ARG A 112 12.99 -2.92 4.67
CA ARG A 112 13.57 -3.59 5.84
C ARG A 112 13.90 -2.61 6.97
N ARG A 113 14.31 -1.38 6.65
CA ARG A 113 14.60 -0.30 7.62
C ARG A 113 13.34 0.12 8.35
N VAL A 114 12.25 0.38 7.63
CA VAL A 114 10.99 0.85 8.23
C VAL A 114 10.18 -0.27 8.88
N LEU A 115 10.48 -1.53 8.55
CA LEU A 115 9.87 -2.72 9.14
C LEU A 115 10.49 -3.05 10.52
N LYS A 116 9.63 -3.28 11.52
CA LYS A 116 10.03 -3.74 12.85
C LYS A 116 10.77 -5.08 12.80
N PRO A 117 11.67 -5.38 13.76
CA PRO A 117 12.25 -6.71 13.88
C PRO A 117 11.14 -7.77 14.06
N GLY A 118 11.17 -8.84 13.27
CA GLY A 118 10.12 -9.86 13.27
C GLY A 118 8.83 -9.45 12.55
N GLY A 119 8.78 -8.24 11.97
CA GLY A 119 7.71 -7.84 11.06
C GLY A 119 7.73 -8.65 9.76
N ARG A 120 6.63 -8.56 9.01
CA ARG A 120 6.46 -9.27 7.75
C ARG A 120 6.58 -8.36 6.54
#